data_AF-A0A7G8WD44-F1
#
_entry.id   AF-A0A7G8WD44-F1
#
_cell.length_a   1.000
_cell.length_b   1.000
_cell.length_c   1.000
_cell.angle_alpha   90.00
_cell.angle_beta   90.00
_cell.angle_gamma   90.00
#
_symmetry.space_group_name_H-M   'P 1'
#
loop_
_entity.id
_entity.type
_entity.pdbx_description
1 polymer ?
#
loop_
_entity_poly.entity_id
_entity_poly.type
_entity_poly.pdbx_seq_one_letter_code
_entity_poly.pdbx_strand_id
1 'polypeptide(L)'
;MKYFIAFLISLIGVFVFGTILKTEYSLVLKIIFTSLTFIVAFLWEYSLLNKKFDSDIKFRSQKKTISLYDFGMGIFWTLYILLLSDSRETLSYLIFVFWAIPFSEFIMWFIYKKQKPYTLFIKGNELILNRRWIVKRNLTELSQIQYDRFSKNLKLHFITKREISIKTTEYKTYEIQKLLEILIEKSEHNVFVPNNYEPKIKNSC
;
A
#
# COMPACT_ATOMS: atom_id res chain seq x y z
N MET A 1 15.78 -1.94 -5.57
CA MET A 1 15.86 -2.67 -4.28
C MET A 1 17.27 -2.73 -3.70
N LYS A 2 18.36 -2.90 -4.48
CA LYS A 2 19.75 -2.92 -3.93
C LYS A 2 20.07 -1.71 -3.02
N TYR A 3 19.72 -0.50 -3.42
CA TYR A 3 19.96 0.72 -2.62
C TYR A 3 19.01 0.89 -1.42
N PHE A 4 17.87 0.20 -1.42
CA PHE A 4 16.89 0.31 -0.33
C PHE A 4 17.43 -0.34 0.95
N ILE A 5 18.08 -1.50 0.82
CA ILE A 5 18.69 -2.21 1.96
C ILE A 5 19.84 -1.39 2.54
N ALA A 6 20.71 -0.84 1.69
CA ALA A 6 21.81 0.03 2.13
C ALA A 6 21.30 1.28 2.88
N PHE A 7 20.20 1.88 2.38
CA PHE A 7 19.57 3.02 3.04
C PHE A 7 18.95 2.65 4.39
N LEU A 8 18.33 1.48 4.49
CA LEU A 8 17.75 0.96 5.74
C LEU A 8 18.83 0.70 6.79
N ILE A 9 19.96 0.13 6.37
CA ILE A 9 21.16 -0.04 7.20
C ILE A 9 21.71 1.32 7.67
N SER A 10 21.76 2.32 6.76
CA SER A 10 22.19 3.68 7.12
C SER A 10 21.26 4.32 8.16
N LEU A 11 19.94 4.15 8.04
CA LEU A 11 18.97 4.61 9.03
C LEU A 11 19.22 3.96 10.39
N ILE A 12 19.43 2.65 10.44
CA ILE A 12 19.75 1.92 11.68
C ILE A 12 21.04 2.47 12.30
N GLY A 13 22.06 2.73 11.49
CA GLY A 13 23.31 3.35 11.95
C GLY A 13 23.07 4.72 12.59
N VAL A 14 22.33 5.61 11.94
CA VAL A 14 21.99 6.94 12.48
C VAL A 14 21.17 6.83 13.77
N PHE A 15 20.24 5.87 13.84
CA PHE A 15 19.44 5.60 15.04
C PHE A 15 20.33 5.19 16.22
N VAL A 16 21.21 4.21 16.03
CA VAL A 16 22.15 3.71 17.04
C VAL A 16 23.09 4.83 17.50
N PHE A 17 23.69 5.57 16.56
CA PHE A 17 24.59 6.68 16.89
C PHE A 17 23.88 7.81 17.65
N GLY A 18 22.66 8.19 17.23
CA GLY A 18 21.92 9.29 17.85
C GLY A 18 21.33 8.97 19.23
N THR A 19 21.05 7.70 19.52
CA THR A 19 20.41 7.24 20.78
C THR A 19 21.40 6.71 21.81
N ILE A 20 22.37 5.89 21.41
CA ILE A 20 23.24 5.17 22.35
C ILE A 20 24.45 6.01 22.75
N LEU A 21 25.06 6.75 21.82
CA LEU A 21 26.32 7.45 22.07
C LEU A 21 26.16 8.82 22.74
N LYS A 22 24.91 9.27 23.01
CA LYS A 22 24.57 10.56 23.67
C LYS A 22 25.50 11.73 23.29
N THR A 23 25.86 11.80 22.01
CA THR A 23 26.78 12.83 21.49
C THR A 23 26.14 14.20 21.53
N GLU A 24 26.93 15.27 21.58
CA GLU A 24 26.47 16.67 21.49
C GLU A 24 25.57 16.93 20.25
N TYR A 25 25.74 16.14 19.19
CA TYR A 25 24.95 16.20 17.96
C TYR A 25 23.64 15.39 17.98
N SER A 26 23.23 14.85 19.14
CA SER A 26 22.06 13.96 19.25
C SER A 26 20.78 14.57 18.67
N LEU A 27 20.52 15.86 18.87
CA LEU A 27 19.35 16.54 18.32
C LEU A 27 19.40 16.63 16.79
N VAL A 28 20.54 17.01 16.22
CA VAL A 28 20.73 17.11 14.76
C VAL A 28 20.55 15.74 14.11
N LEU A 29 21.12 14.69 14.70
CA LEU A 29 20.97 13.31 14.22
C LEU A 29 19.51 12.83 14.26
N LYS A 30 18.74 13.16 15.32
CA LYS A 30 17.31 12.84 15.41
C LYS A 30 16.49 13.53 14.31
N ILE A 31 16.77 14.80 14.02
CA ILE A 31 16.11 15.54 12.94
C ILE A 31 16.43 14.89 11.59
N ILE A 32 17.71 14.65 11.30
CA ILE A 32 18.15 14.02 10.05
C ILE A 32 17.48 12.65 9.88
N PHE A 33 17.48 11.82 10.92
CA PHE A 33 16.84 10.50 10.91
C PHE A 33 15.34 10.59 10.57
N THR A 34 14.64 11.50 11.24
CA THR A 34 13.20 11.70 11.05
C THR A 34 12.90 12.18 9.63
N SER A 35 13.62 13.19 9.14
CA SER A 35 13.47 13.73 7.79
C SER A 35 13.77 12.69 6.72
N LEU A 36 14.85 11.92 6.87
CA LEU A 36 15.20 10.85 5.93
C LEU A 36 14.15 9.75 5.91
N THR A 37 13.61 9.37 7.08
CA THR A 37 12.53 8.39 7.17
C THR A 37 11.30 8.87 6.40
N PHE A 38 10.92 10.13 6.59
CA PHE A 38 9.78 10.73 5.90
C PHE A 38 9.98 10.76 4.37
N ILE A 39 11.15 11.21 3.92
CA ILE A 39 11.50 11.26 2.49
C ILE A 39 11.42 9.85 1.89
N VAL A 40 11.92 8.83 2.57
CA VAL A 40 11.85 7.45 2.06
C VAL A 40 10.42 6.93 2.02
N ALA A 41 9.63 7.14 3.07
CA ALA A 41 8.22 6.75 3.07
C ALA A 41 7.48 7.39 1.88
N PHE A 42 7.70 8.69 1.66
CA PHE A 42 7.12 9.43 0.54
C PHE A 42 7.61 8.92 -0.83
N LEU A 43 8.93 8.83 -1.05
CA LEU A 43 9.50 8.40 -2.33
C LEU A 43 9.10 6.97 -2.68
N TRP A 44 8.99 6.09 -1.69
CA TRP A 44 8.57 4.72 -1.90
C TRP A 44 7.14 4.65 -2.43
N GLU A 45 6.24 5.44 -1.85
CA GLU A 45 4.86 5.56 -2.32
C GLU A 45 4.73 6.28 -3.66
N TYR A 46 5.50 7.34 -3.84
CA TYR A 46 5.54 8.12 -5.07
C TYR A 46 6.05 7.28 -6.24
N SER A 47 6.96 6.34 -6.00
CA SER A 47 7.51 5.44 -7.02
C SER A 47 6.43 4.66 -7.79
N LEU A 48 5.25 4.47 -7.21
CA LEU A 48 4.13 3.78 -7.85
C LEU A 48 3.62 4.51 -9.09
N LEU A 49 3.73 5.84 -9.12
CA LEU A 49 3.24 6.67 -10.22
C LEU A 49 4.13 6.54 -11.47
N ASN A 50 5.42 6.28 -11.28
CA ASN A 50 6.40 6.25 -12.37
C ASN A 50 6.63 4.85 -12.95
N LYS A 51 6.17 3.80 -12.27
CA LYS A 51 6.30 2.42 -12.75
C LYS A 51 5.37 2.19 -13.94
N LYS A 52 5.97 1.93 -15.10
CA LYS A 52 5.26 1.51 -16.31
C LYS A 52 5.43 0.00 -16.48
N PHE A 53 4.31 -0.67 -16.72
CA PHE A 53 4.30 -2.06 -17.15
C PHE A 53 3.78 -2.12 -18.58
N ASP A 54 4.45 -2.94 -19.38
CA ASP A 54 3.90 -3.40 -20.63
C ASP A 54 2.74 -4.37 -20.32
N SER A 55 1.57 -4.14 -20.90
CA SER A 55 0.36 -4.92 -20.58
C SER A 55 -0.76 -4.66 -21.57
N ASP A 56 -1.61 -5.67 -21.76
CA ASP A 56 -2.74 -5.66 -22.70
C ASP A 56 -3.88 -4.78 -22.16
N ILE A 57 -4.14 -4.87 -20.85
CA ILE A 57 -5.22 -4.14 -20.18
C ILE A 57 -4.67 -3.44 -18.93
N LYS A 58 -5.14 -2.22 -18.69
CA LYS A 58 -4.70 -1.35 -17.58
C LYS A 58 -5.91 -0.69 -16.92
N PHE A 59 -5.97 -0.72 -15.59
CA PHE A 59 -7.03 -0.07 -14.83
C PHE A 59 -6.49 1.08 -13.97
N ARG A 60 -7.21 2.20 -13.95
CA ARG A 60 -6.80 3.41 -13.22
C ARG A 60 -7.41 3.43 -11.82
N SER A 61 -6.57 3.62 -10.81
CA SER A 61 -7.05 3.94 -9.47
C SER A 61 -7.52 5.39 -9.45
N GLN A 62 -8.78 5.61 -9.07
CA GLN A 62 -9.43 6.92 -8.94
C GLN A 62 -9.06 7.62 -7.63
N LYS A 63 -8.76 6.84 -6.60
CA LYS A 63 -8.35 7.30 -5.29
C LYS A 63 -7.52 6.23 -4.60
N LYS A 64 -6.60 6.66 -3.75
CA LYS A 64 -5.99 5.77 -2.77
C LYS A 64 -6.93 5.65 -1.57
N THR A 65 -6.95 4.51 -0.90
CA THR A 65 -7.54 4.43 0.45
C THR A 65 -6.43 4.49 1.49
N ILE A 66 -6.68 5.24 2.55
CA ILE A 66 -5.75 5.32 3.69
C ILE A 66 -5.88 4.03 4.49
N SER A 67 -4.75 3.46 4.89
CA SER A 67 -4.70 2.29 5.74
C SER A 67 -5.06 2.69 7.17
N LEU A 68 -6.24 2.28 7.64
CA LEU A 68 -6.64 2.46 9.05
C LEU A 68 -5.67 1.75 10.00
N TYR A 69 -5.06 0.65 9.55
CA TYR A 69 -4.03 -0.05 10.30
C TYR A 69 -2.80 0.82 10.50
N ASP A 70 -2.27 1.44 9.44
CA ASP A 70 -1.06 2.28 9.52
C ASP A 70 -1.33 3.49 10.44
N PHE A 71 -2.52 4.09 10.34
CA PHE A 71 -2.95 5.17 11.23
C PHE A 71 -3.09 4.73 12.70
N GLY A 72 -3.73 3.56 12.93
CA GLY A 72 -3.86 2.97 14.26
C GLY A 72 -2.51 2.64 14.89
N MET A 73 -1.54 2.16 14.11
CA MET A 73 -0.17 1.94 14.56
C MET A 73 0.53 3.24 14.96
N GLY A 74 0.32 4.33 14.22
CA GLY A 74 0.83 5.66 14.58
C GLY A 74 0.28 6.13 15.93
N ILE A 75 -1.04 5.99 16.15
CA ILE A 75 -1.68 6.32 17.44
C ILE A 75 -1.14 5.43 18.56
N PHE A 76 -1.10 4.12 18.36
CA PHE A 76 -0.64 3.16 19.36
C PHE A 76 0.77 3.49 19.86
N TRP A 77 1.71 3.71 18.95
CA TRP A 77 3.08 4.06 19.33
C TRP A 77 3.20 5.43 19.98
N THR A 78 2.37 6.39 19.56
CA THR A 78 2.31 7.71 20.20
C THR A 78 1.87 7.59 21.66
N LEU A 79 0.79 6.85 21.92
CA LEU A 79 0.29 6.62 23.27
C LEU A 79 1.29 5.83 24.11
N TYR A 80 1.92 4.80 23.55
CA TYR A 80 2.95 4.04 24.25
C TYR A 80 4.14 4.91 24.66
N ILE A 81 4.70 5.70 23.73
CA ILE A 81 5.86 6.55 24.02
C ILE A 81 5.51 7.66 25.01
N LEU A 82 4.33 8.27 24.88
CA LEU A 82 3.95 9.36 25.77
C LEU A 82 3.54 8.84 27.15
N LEU A 83 2.68 7.83 27.23
CA LEU A 83 2.03 7.48 28.50
C LEU A 83 2.73 6.35 29.26
N LEU A 84 3.45 5.46 28.57
CA LEU A 84 3.93 4.20 29.15
C LEU A 84 5.46 4.05 29.13
N SER A 85 6.19 4.93 28.44
CA SER A 85 7.64 4.83 28.31
C SER A 85 8.37 5.70 29.32
N ASP A 86 9.18 5.06 30.17
CA ASP A 86 10.10 5.74 31.09
C ASP A 86 11.21 6.53 30.38
N SER A 87 11.39 6.30 29.07
CA SER A 87 12.42 6.94 28.24
C SER A 87 11.83 7.99 27.28
N ARG A 88 10.71 8.61 27.66
CA ARG A 88 9.96 9.61 26.86
C ARG A 88 10.86 10.68 26.23
N GLU A 89 11.77 11.28 26.99
CA GLU A 89 12.65 12.35 26.49
C GLU A 89 13.56 11.88 25.34
N THR A 90 14.01 10.64 25.39
CA THR A 90 14.90 10.07 24.38
C THR A 90 14.13 9.58 23.17
N LEU A 91 12.94 8.99 23.36
CA LEU A 91 12.16 8.33 22.30
C LEU A 91 11.09 9.21 21.64
N SER A 92 10.78 10.38 22.19
CA SER A 92 9.71 11.27 21.68
C SER A 92 9.78 11.53 20.18
N TYR A 93 10.98 11.68 19.61
CA TYR A 93 11.16 11.91 18.17
C TYR A 93 10.66 10.74 17.30
N LEU A 94 10.64 9.51 17.83
CA LEU A 94 10.12 8.35 17.11
C LEU A 94 8.63 8.44 16.82
N ILE A 95 7.89 9.28 17.54
CA ILE A 95 6.49 9.57 17.20
C ILE A 95 6.41 10.03 15.74
N PHE A 96 7.22 11.00 15.34
CA PHE A 96 7.25 11.48 13.95
C PHE A 96 7.65 10.40 12.95
N VAL A 97 8.53 9.48 13.36
CA VAL A 97 8.98 8.34 12.55
C VAL A 97 7.82 7.38 12.30
N PHE A 98 7.04 7.02 13.32
CA PHE A 98 5.86 6.16 13.17
C PHE A 98 4.75 6.82 12.36
N TRP A 99 4.62 8.15 12.46
CA TRP A 99 3.67 8.93 11.68
C TRP A 99 4.10 9.16 10.22
N ALA A 100 5.35 8.88 9.85
CA ALA A 100 5.85 9.11 8.50
C ALA A 100 5.04 8.36 7.43
N ILE A 101 4.65 7.10 7.70
CA ILE A 101 3.85 6.30 6.76
C ILE A 101 2.43 6.87 6.61
N PRO A 102 1.62 7.06 7.68
CA PRO A 102 0.31 7.71 7.59
C PRO A 102 0.33 9.06 6.86
N PHE A 103 1.31 9.92 7.16
CA PHE A 103 1.43 11.21 6.47
C PHE A 103 1.76 11.03 4.99
N SER A 104 2.66 10.12 4.64
CA SER A 104 2.96 9.83 3.23
C SER A 104 1.73 9.30 2.48
N GLU A 105 0.92 8.43 3.10
CA GLU A 105 -0.34 7.96 2.52
C GLU A 105 -1.33 9.09 2.31
N PHE A 106 -1.44 9.99 3.29
CA PHE A 106 -2.31 11.16 3.21
C PHE A 106 -1.91 12.10 2.07
N ILE A 107 -0.62 12.38 1.88
CA ILE A 107 -0.16 13.18 0.73
C ILE A 107 -0.49 12.46 -0.58
N MET A 108 -0.22 11.16 -0.65
CA MET A 108 -0.47 10.36 -1.84
C MET A 108 -1.95 10.23 -2.17
N TRP A 109 -2.83 10.31 -1.18
CA TRP A 109 -4.27 10.37 -1.37
C TRP A 109 -4.67 11.56 -2.26
N PHE A 110 -4.12 12.75 -1.99
CA PHE A 110 -4.34 13.94 -2.84
C PHE A 110 -3.76 13.74 -4.25
N ILE A 111 -2.54 13.21 -4.35
CA ILE A 111 -1.87 13.02 -5.64
C ILE A 111 -2.65 12.03 -6.51
N TYR A 112 -3.14 10.92 -5.93
CA TYR A 112 -3.95 9.92 -6.64
C TYR A 112 -5.25 10.52 -7.19
N LYS A 113 -5.91 11.41 -6.43
CA LYS A 113 -7.13 12.09 -6.89
C LYS A 113 -6.89 12.92 -8.16
N LYS A 114 -5.71 13.52 -8.29
CA LYS A 114 -5.32 14.34 -9.44
C LYS A 114 -4.78 13.50 -10.61
N GLN A 115 -3.82 12.62 -10.36
CA GLN A 115 -3.09 11.90 -11.41
C GLN A 115 -3.77 10.61 -11.86
N LYS A 116 -4.54 9.95 -10.99
CA LYS A 116 -5.27 8.70 -11.26
C LYS A 116 -4.40 7.61 -11.91
N PRO A 117 -3.34 7.15 -11.20
CA PRO A 117 -2.34 6.25 -11.77
C PRO A 117 -2.91 4.88 -12.13
N TYR A 118 -2.26 4.22 -13.08
CA TYR A 118 -2.52 2.81 -13.38
C TYR A 118 -1.92 1.92 -12.29
N THR A 119 -2.75 1.06 -11.71
CA THR A 119 -2.37 0.25 -10.53
C THR A 119 -2.65 -1.24 -10.69
N LEU A 120 -3.55 -1.61 -11.61
CA LEU A 120 -3.76 -3.00 -12.03
C LEU A 120 -3.46 -3.14 -13.51
N PHE A 121 -2.74 -4.19 -13.86
CA PHE A 121 -2.33 -4.49 -15.22
C PHE A 121 -2.56 -5.98 -15.48
N ILE A 122 -2.99 -6.30 -16.69
CA ILE A 122 -3.12 -7.68 -17.17
C ILE A 122 -2.25 -7.83 -18.41
N LYS A 123 -1.33 -8.80 -18.39
CA LYS A 123 -0.47 -9.16 -19.50
C LYS A 123 -0.54 -10.66 -19.73
N GLY A 124 -1.14 -11.09 -20.84
CA GLY A 124 -1.41 -12.51 -21.10
C GLY A 124 -2.26 -13.11 -19.96
N ASN A 125 -1.69 -14.06 -19.23
CA ASN A 125 -2.31 -14.68 -18.06
C ASN A 125 -1.80 -14.11 -16.73
N GLU A 126 -1.01 -13.04 -16.73
CA GLU A 126 -0.46 -12.44 -15.51
C GLU A 126 -1.28 -11.21 -15.09
N LEU A 127 -1.76 -11.22 -13.84
CA LEU A 127 -2.28 -10.06 -13.13
C LEU A 127 -1.15 -9.41 -12.31
N ILE A 128 -0.89 -8.14 -12.57
CA ILE A 128 0.13 -7.34 -11.91
C ILE A 128 -0.53 -6.22 -11.11
N LEU A 129 -0.27 -6.19 -9.81
CA LEU A 129 -0.71 -5.15 -8.90
C LEU A 129 0.49 -4.26 -8.56
N ASN A 130 0.43 -3.01 -9.01
CA ASN A 130 1.43 -2.00 -8.71
C ASN A 130 1.11 -1.33 -7.37
N ARG A 131 1.59 -1.93 -6.29
CA ARG A 131 1.55 -1.41 -4.91
C ARG A 131 2.97 -1.19 -4.41
N ARG A 132 3.12 -0.74 -3.14
CA ARG A 132 4.42 -0.59 -2.45
C ARG A 132 5.38 -1.75 -2.80
N TRP A 133 4.83 -2.96 -2.75
CA TRP A 133 5.40 -4.17 -3.32
C TRP A 133 4.63 -4.59 -4.57
N ILE A 134 5.34 -4.80 -5.67
CA ILE A 134 4.73 -5.30 -6.91
C ILE A 134 4.33 -6.75 -6.66
N VAL A 135 3.06 -7.06 -6.90
CA VAL A 135 2.53 -8.42 -6.75
C VAL A 135 2.10 -8.92 -8.11
N LYS A 136 2.59 -10.10 -8.50
CA LYS A 136 2.25 -10.76 -9.75
C LYS A 136 1.57 -12.10 -9.48
N ARG A 137 0.48 -12.41 -10.18
CA ARG A 137 -0.28 -13.65 -10.05
C ARG A 137 -0.66 -14.19 -11.42
N ASN A 138 -0.63 -15.51 -11.56
CA ASN A 138 -1.10 -16.19 -12.74
C ASN A 138 -2.61 -16.42 -12.63
N LEU A 139 -3.37 -15.91 -13.59
CA LEU A 139 -4.84 -15.94 -13.61
C LEU A 139 -5.41 -17.34 -13.84
N THR A 140 -4.67 -18.22 -14.50
CA THR A 140 -5.07 -19.63 -14.70
C THR A 140 -5.24 -20.37 -13.37
N GLU A 141 -4.42 -20.02 -12.38
CA GLU A 141 -4.40 -20.60 -11.04
C GLU A 141 -5.42 -19.96 -10.08
N LEU A 142 -6.25 -19.03 -10.55
CA LEU A 142 -7.30 -18.43 -9.74
C LEU A 142 -8.32 -19.51 -9.38
N SER A 143 -8.51 -19.78 -8.09
CA SER A 143 -9.43 -20.81 -7.62
C SER A 143 -10.72 -20.25 -7.06
N GLN A 144 -10.69 -19.04 -6.49
CA GLN A 144 -11.88 -18.44 -5.89
C GLN A 144 -11.80 -16.91 -5.88
N ILE A 145 -12.95 -16.28 -6.12
CA ILE A 145 -13.19 -14.86 -5.87
C ILE A 145 -14.12 -14.74 -4.66
N GLN A 146 -13.78 -13.90 -3.70
CA GLN A 146 -14.63 -13.55 -2.57
C GLN A 146 -14.80 -12.04 -2.50
N TYR A 147 -15.97 -11.57 -2.09
CA TYR A 147 -16.23 -10.16 -1.87
C TYR A 147 -16.57 -9.90 -0.41
N ASP A 148 -15.79 -9.05 0.24
CA ASP A 148 -16.08 -8.57 1.59
C ASP A 148 -16.89 -7.27 1.50
N ARG A 149 -18.15 -7.31 1.96
CA ARG A 149 -19.07 -6.17 1.92
C ARG A 149 -18.64 -5.00 2.82
N PHE A 150 -17.97 -5.28 3.94
CA PHE A 150 -17.58 -4.26 4.91
C PHE A 150 -16.36 -3.49 4.41
N SER A 151 -15.29 -4.21 4.07
CA SER A 151 -14.07 -3.59 3.56
C SER A 151 -14.17 -3.19 2.08
N LYS A 152 -15.18 -3.68 1.37
CA LYS A 152 -15.38 -3.51 -0.09
C LYS A 152 -14.17 -4.02 -0.87
N ASN A 153 -13.69 -5.19 -0.48
CA ASN A 153 -12.52 -5.84 -1.06
C ASN A 153 -12.92 -7.07 -1.88
N LEU A 154 -12.38 -7.19 -3.08
CA LEU A 154 -12.33 -8.44 -3.84
C LEU A 154 -11.08 -9.21 -3.41
N LYS A 155 -11.26 -10.32 -2.72
CA LYS A 155 -10.20 -11.26 -2.36
C LYS A 155 -10.11 -12.33 -3.43
N LEU A 156 -8.92 -12.52 -3.97
CA LEU A 156 -8.62 -13.47 -5.04
C LEU A 156 -7.68 -14.54 -4.49
N HIS A 157 -8.17 -15.77 -4.47
CA HIS A 157 -7.43 -16.94 -4.01
C HIS A 157 -6.76 -17.63 -5.19
N PHE A 158 -5.49 -18.00 -5.01
CA PHE A 158 -4.70 -18.71 -6.00
C PHE A 158 -4.20 -20.00 -5.38
N ILE A 159 -4.09 -21.06 -6.18
CA ILE A 159 -3.69 -22.39 -5.70
C ILE A 159 -2.28 -22.36 -5.11
N THR A 160 -1.32 -21.78 -5.83
CA THR A 160 0.10 -21.87 -5.46
C THR A 160 0.60 -20.67 -4.66
N LYS A 161 -0.11 -19.53 -4.70
CA LYS A 161 0.37 -18.25 -4.18
C LYS A 161 -0.62 -17.63 -3.20
N ARG A 162 -0.09 -16.80 -2.31
CA ARG A 162 -0.88 -16.05 -1.34
C ARG A 162 -1.99 -15.23 -2.01
N GLU A 163 -3.15 -15.20 -1.34
CA GLU A 163 -4.30 -14.35 -1.63
C GLU A 163 -3.88 -12.91 -1.92
N ILE A 164 -4.59 -12.27 -2.85
CA ILE A 164 -4.50 -10.82 -3.06
C ILE A 164 -5.87 -10.20 -2.85
N SER A 165 -5.89 -9.01 -2.25
CA SER A 165 -7.12 -8.24 -2.01
C SER A 165 -7.11 -6.97 -2.84
N ILE A 166 -8.14 -6.72 -3.65
CA ILE A 166 -8.33 -5.52 -4.47
C ILE A 166 -9.49 -4.69 -3.90
N LYS A 167 -9.22 -3.44 -3.54
CA LYS A 167 -10.24 -2.52 -3.02
C LYS A 167 -11.11 -2.00 -4.16
N THR A 168 -12.36 -2.44 -4.26
CA THR A 168 -13.25 -2.05 -5.37
C THR A 168 -13.54 -0.55 -5.39
N THR A 169 -13.54 0.08 -4.21
CA THR A 169 -13.77 1.52 -4.07
C THR A 169 -12.70 2.40 -4.70
N GLU A 170 -11.54 1.86 -5.04
CA GLU A 170 -10.45 2.61 -5.68
C GLU A 170 -10.62 2.71 -7.20
N TYR A 171 -11.55 1.96 -7.80
CA TYR A 171 -11.73 1.88 -9.26
C TYR A 171 -13.15 2.27 -9.65
N LYS A 172 -13.38 2.50 -10.93
CA LYS A 172 -14.75 2.70 -11.44
C LYS A 172 -15.49 1.36 -11.49
N THR A 173 -16.81 1.39 -11.33
CA THR A 173 -17.64 0.16 -11.33
C THR A 173 -17.45 -0.66 -12.60
N TYR A 174 -17.44 -0.01 -13.79
CA TYR A 174 -17.25 -0.72 -15.06
C TYR A 174 -15.84 -1.33 -15.19
N GLU A 175 -14.82 -0.74 -14.58
CA GLU A 175 -13.45 -1.29 -14.58
C GLU A 175 -13.39 -2.57 -13.73
N ILE A 176 -14.11 -2.59 -12.60
CA ILE A 176 -14.21 -3.79 -11.75
C ILE A 176 -15.02 -4.89 -12.44
N GLN A 177 -16.12 -4.55 -13.13
CA GLN A 177 -16.89 -5.53 -13.92
C GLN A 177 -16.02 -6.16 -15.00
N LYS A 178 -15.34 -5.33 -15.81
CA LYS A 178 -14.40 -5.81 -16.82
C LYS A 178 -13.28 -6.66 -16.22
N LEU A 179 -12.76 -6.29 -15.05
CA LEU A 179 -11.76 -7.09 -14.34
C LEU A 179 -12.33 -8.47 -13.98
N LEU A 180 -13.53 -8.54 -13.40
CA LEU A 180 -14.18 -9.80 -13.03
C LEU A 180 -14.42 -10.71 -14.23
N GLU A 181 -14.86 -10.15 -15.36
CA GLU A 181 -15.02 -10.89 -16.62
C GLU A 181 -13.70 -11.56 -17.03
N ILE A 182 -12.60 -10.80 -17.07
CA ILE A 182 -11.28 -11.32 -17.45
C ILE A 182 -10.76 -12.37 -16.46
N LEU A 183 -11.03 -12.19 -15.16
CA LEU A 183 -10.63 -13.15 -14.12
C LEU A 183 -11.32 -14.51 -14.33
N ILE A 184 -12.60 -14.49 -14.70
CA ILE A 184 -13.38 -15.71 -14.97
C ILE A 184 -12.94 -16.34 -16.30
N GLU A 185 -12.79 -15.54 -17.35
CA GLU A 185 -12.40 -16.01 -18.69
C GLU A 185 -11.03 -16.69 -18.68
N LYS A 186 -10.05 -16.15 -17.94
CA LYS A 186 -8.67 -16.65 -17.93
C LYS A 186 -8.39 -17.73 -16.90
N SER A 187 -9.33 -18.02 -16.02
CA SER A 187 -9.20 -19.07 -15.01
C SER A 187 -9.41 -20.44 -15.63
N GLU A 188 -8.56 -21.41 -15.30
CA GLU A 188 -8.78 -22.81 -15.68
C GLU A 188 -9.75 -23.53 -14.71
N HIS A 189 -10.09 -22.88 -13.61
CA HIS A 189 -11.00 -23.38 -12.60
C HIS A 189 -12.38 -22.72 -12.73
N ASN A 190 -13.42 -23.41 -12.26
CA ASN A 190 -14.79 -22.88 -12.20
C ASN A 190 -14.89 -21.75 -11.16
N VAL A 191 -14.59 -20.53 -11.61
CA VAL A 191 -14.64 -19.31 -10.81
C VAL A 191 -15.86 -18.50 -11.20
N PHE A 192 -16.57 -17.97 -10.20
CA PHE A 192 -17.79 -17.18 -10.41
C PHE A 192 -17.72 -15.85 -9.65
N VAL A 193 -18.51 -14.88 -10.11
CA VAL A 193 -18.72 -13.62 -9.37
C VAL A 193 -19.43 -13.94 -8.06
N PRO A 194 -18.96 -13.41 -6.90
CA PRO A 194 -19.63 -13.64 -5.62
C PRO A 194 -21.07 -13.11 -5.64
N ASN A 195 -22.03 -13.90 -5.16
CA ASN A 195 -23.45 -13.52 -5.10
C ASN A 195 -23.72 -12.23 -4.30
N ASN A 196 -22.83 -11.89 -3.37
CA ASN A 196 -22.93 -10.70 -2.54
C ASN A 196 -22.27 -9.45 -3.16
N TYR A 197 -21.78 -9.54 -4.40
CA TYR A 197 -21.28 -8.41 -5.17
C TYR A 197 -22.39 -7.86 -6.07
N GLU A 198 -23.06 -6.81 -5.61
CA GLU A 198 -23.99 -6.04 -6.44
C GLU A 198 -23.26 -4.83 -7.04
N PRO A 199 -23.06 -4.77 -8.37
CA PRO A 199 -22.54 -3.58 -8.99
C PRO A 199 -23.56 -2.45 -8.81
N LYS A 200 -23.24 -1.46 -7.98
CA LYS A 200 -24.02 -0.22 -7.90
C LYS A 200 -23.80 0.57 -9.18
N ILE A 201 -24.54 0.24 -10.23
CA ILE A 201 -24.69 1.11 -11.39
C ILE A 201 -25.59 2.25 -10.93
N LYS A 202 -24.99 3.40 -10.59
CA LYS A 202 -25.77 4.65 -10.60
C LYS A 202 -26.06 4.93 -12.07
N ASN A 203 -27.24 4.51 -12.54
CA ASN A 203 -27.80 5.06 -13.75
C ASN A 203 -27.91 6.58 -13.51
N SER A 204 -27.05 7.35 -14.14
CA SER A 204 -27.26 8.78 -14.32
C SER A 204 -28.48 8.91 -15.24
N CYS A 205 -29.65 9.19 -14.66
CA CYS A 205 -30.71 9.89 -15.36
C CYS A 205 -30.28 11.34 -15.59
#